data_AF-A0A7J4TUS2-F1
#
_entry.id   AF-A0A7J4TUS2-F1
#
_cell.length_a   1.000
_cell.length_b   1.000
_cell.length_c   1.000
_cell.angle_alpha   90.00
_cell.angle_beta   90.00
_cell.angle_gamma   90.00
#
_symmetry.space_group_name_H-M   'P 1'
#
loop_
_entity.id
_entity.type
_entity.pdbx_description
1 polymer ?
#
loop_
_entity_poly.entity_id
_entity_poly.type
_entity_poly.pdbx_seq_one_letter_code
_entity_poly.pdbx_strand_id
1 'polypeptide(L)' 'AHRAPKYLEGIIEAAEEAGCTVFVGIAGVAAALPGVIASMTSKPVIGVPVGGKVPLDSLLSIVQMPPGMPVATV' A
#
# COMPACT_ATOMS: atom_id res chain seq x y z
N ALA A 1 -1.61 -4.09 -6.75
CA ALA A 1 -0.79 -3.10 -7.48
C ALA A 1 -0.57 -3.51 -8.93
N HIS A 2 0.47 -4.28 -9.28
CA HIS A 2 0.92 -4.38 -10.69
C HIS A 2 -0.02 -5.11 -11.65
N ARG A 3 -0.68 -6.18 -11.21
CA ARG A 3 -1.43 -7.07 -12.12
C ARG A 3 -2.91 -6.75 -12.25
N ALA A 4 -3.47 -6.02 -11.28
CA ALA A 4 -4.89 -5.74 -11.21
C ALA A 4 -5.15 -4.37 -10.56
N PRO A 5 -4.68 -3.25 -11.13
CA PRO A 5 -4.82 -1.92 -10.54
C PRO A 5 -6.28 -1.46 -10.47
N LYS A 6 -7.08 -1.63 -11.54
CA LYS A 6 -8.51 -1.27 -11.54
C LYS A 6 -9.34 -2.07 -10.54
N TYR A 7 -8.99 -3.34 -10.32
CA TYR A 7 -9.66 -4.16 -9.33
C TYR A 7 -9.36 -3.66 -7.91
N LEU A 8 -8.11 -3.25 -7.65
CA LEU A 8 -7.72 -2.66 -6.37
C LEU A 8 -8.45 -1.34 -6.11
N GLU A 9 -8.57 -0.48 -7.12
CA GLU A 9 -9.34 0.78 -7.04
C GLU A 9 -10.78 0.52 -6.61
N GLY A 10 -11.48 -0.42 -7.26
CA GLY A 10 -12.85 -0.80 -6.88
C GLY A 10 -12.94 -1.42 -5.47
N ILE A 11 -11.92 -2.12 -4.99
CA ILE A 11 -11.88 -2.59 -3.59
C ILE A 11 -11.81 -1.40 -2.62
N ILE A 12 -10.98 -0.39 -2.92
CA ILE A 12 -10.79 0.77 -2.05
C ILE A 12 -12.08 1.58 -1.97
N GLU A 13 -12.71 1.88 -3.11
CA GLU A 13 -13.99 2.61 -3.17
C GLU A 13 -15.07 1.88 -2.36
N ALA A 14 -15.28 0.59 -2.63
CA ALA A 14 -16.28 -0.20 -1.93
C ALA A 14 -15.99 -0.32 -0.42
N ALA A 15 -14.72 -0.43 -0.03
CA ALA A 15 -14.33 -0.47 1.37
C ALA A 15 -14.61 0.86 2.08
N GLU A 16 -14.33 1.99 1.43
CA GLU A 16 -14.65 3.31 2.00
C GLU A 16 -16.15 3.53 2.15
N GLU A 17 -16.95 3.15 1.15
CA GLU A 17 -18.42 3.18 1.23
C GLU A 17 -18.96 2.30 2.37
N ALA A 18 -18.30 1.16 2.63
CA ALA A 18 -18.61 0.27 3.75
C ALA A 18 -18.11 0.79 5.12
N GLY A 19 -17.49 1.98 5.18
CA GLY A 19 -17.03 2.59 6.42
C GLY A 19 -15.62 2.18 6.85
N CYS A 20 -14.79 1.65 5.94
CA CYS A 20 -13.39 1.36 6.23
C CYS A 20 -12.65 2.63 6.68
N THR A 21 -11.91 2.52 7.78
CA THR A 21 -11.17 3.65 8.36
C THR A 21 -9.65 3.50 8.23
N VAL A 22 -9.12 2.31 7.93
CA VAL A 22 -7.68 2.04 7.81
C VAL A 22 -7.46 0.91 6.81
N PHE A 23 -6.47 1.06 5.94
CA PHE A 23 -6.03 0.00 5.03
C PHE A 23 -4.71 -0.61 5.48
N VAL A 24 -4.56 -1.93 5.30
CA VAL A 24 -3.31 -2.65 5.54
C VAL A 24 -2.86 -3.30 4.25
N GLY A 25 -1.75 -2.81 3.68
CA GLY A 25 -1.13 -3.34 2.47
C GLY A 25 0.05 -4.23 2.81
N ILE A 26 0.04 -5.47 2.33
CA ILE A 26 1.13 -6.43 2.51
C ILE A 26 1.77 -6.67 1.14
N ALA A 27 3.07 -6.41 1.00
CA ALA A 27 3.75 -6.60 -0.28
C ALA A 27 5.24 -6.92 -0.13
N GLY A 28 5.78 -7.59 -1.16
CA GLY A 28 7.16 -8.00 -1.22
C GLY A 28 7.86 -7.66 -2.53
N VAL A 29 9.20 -7.74 -2.48
CA VAL A 29 10.12 -7.37 -3.56
C VAL A 29 9.89 -5.91 -3.96
N ALA A 30 9.42 -5.65 -5.18
CA ALA A 30 8.96 -4.32 -5.61
C ALA A 30 7.59 -4.03 -4.97
N ALA A 31 7.61 -3.73 -3.67
CA ALA A 31 6.45 -3.75 -2.79
C ALA A 31 5.56 -2.51 -2.93
N ALA A 32 4.95 -2.32 -4.11
CA ALA A 32 4.19 -1.12 -4.45
C ALA A 32 2.77 -1.06 -3.87
N LEU A 33 2.21 -2.16 -3.34
CA LEU A 33 0.81 -2.20 -2.92
C LEU A 33 0.43 -1.11 -1.89
N PRO A 34 1.18 -0.92 -0.79
CA PRO A 34 0.82 0.09 0.21
C PRO A 34 0.85 1.51 -0.36
N GLY A 35 1.88 1.85 -1.14
CA GLY A 35 1.99 3.17 -1.78
C GLY A 35 0.87 3.44 -2.79
N VAL A 36 0.47 2.42 -3.56
CA VAL A 36 -0.69 2.54 -4.47
C VAL A 36 -1.98 2.75 -3.71
N ILE A 37 -2.21 2.02 -2.60
CA ILE A 37 -3.39 2.25 -1.76
C ILE A 37 -3.37 3.69 -1.22
N ALA A 38 -2.24 4.15 -0.67
CA ALA A 38 -2.08 5.53 -0.17
C ALA A 38 -2.34 6.60 -1.24
N SER A 39 -2.28 6.25 -2.53
CA SER A 39 -2.59 7.16 -3.64
C SER A 39 -4.04 7.26 -4.04
N MET A 40 -4.86 6.32 -3.56
CA MET A 40 -6.27 6.19 -3.94
C MET A 40 -7.20 6.51 -2.78
N THR A 41 -6.68 6.72 -1.57
CA THR A 41 -7.47 6.98 -0.37
C THR A 41 -6.89 8.11 0.48
N SER A 42 -7.77 8.81 1.20
CA SER A 42 -7.37 9.73 2.27
C SER A 42 -7.29 9.04 3.65
N LYS A 43 -7.67 7.77 3.74
CA LYS A 43 -7.61 6.98 4.97
C LYS A 43 -6.17 6.55 5.25
N PRO A 44 -5.79 6.39 6.53
CA PRO A 44 -4.49 5.84 6.91
C PRO A 44 -4.19 4.50 6.24
N VAL A 45 -2.94 4.34 5.78
CA VAL A 45 -2.44 3.10 5.20
C VAL A 45 -1.24 2.59 5.99
N ILE A 46 -1.31 1.33 6.41
CA ILE A 46 -0.22 0.59 7.05
C ILE A 46 0.43 -0.31 6.00
N GLY A 47 1.75 -0.21 5.84
CA GLY A 47 2.53 -1.04 4.93
C GLY A 47 3.32 -2.11 5.68
N VAL A 48 3.14 -3.37 5.29
CA VAL A 48 3.86 -4.52 5.86
C VAL A 48 4.77 -5.14 4.79
N PRO A 49 6.10 -4.94 4.87
CA PRO A 49 7.06 -5.53 3.95
C PRO A 49 7.20 -7.04 4.21
N VAL A 50 7.12 -7.86 3.15
CA VAL A 50 7.29 -9.33 3.25
C VAL A 50 8.17 -9.87 2.12
N GLY A 51 8.80 -11.04 2.31
CA GLY A 51 9.31 -11.85 1.20
C GLY A 51 10.34 -11.19 0.27
N GLY A 52 11.41 -10.62 0.84
CA GLY A 52 12.48 -9.98 0.06
C GLY A 52 13.36 -10.97 -0.70
N LYS A 53 13.75 -10.60 -1.92
CA LYS A 53 14.72 -11.34 -2.76
C LYS A 53 16.12 -10.73 -2.67
N VAL A 54 16.20 -9.43 -2.39
CA VAL A 54 17.46 -8.72 -2.10
C VAL A 54 17.32 -7.96 -0.77
N PRO A 55 18.43 -7.64 -0.08
CA PRO A 55 18.36 -6.98 1.21
C PRO A 55 17.52 -5.71 1.17
N LEU A 56 16.53 -5.64 2.07
CA LEU A 56 15.67 -4.47 2.30
C LEU A 56 14.78 -4.03 1.12
N ASP A 57 14.66 -4.80 0.04
CA ASP A 57 13.86 -4.40 -1.14
C ASP A 57 12.43 -3.96 -0.78
N SER A 58 11.76 -4.79 0.01
CA SER A 58 10.36 -4.64 0.36
C SER A 58 10.19 -3.50 1.36
N LEU A 59 11.11 -3.38 2.32
CA LEU A 59 11.12 -2.30 3.29
C LEU A 59 11.30 -0.94 2.60
N LEU A 60 12.35 -0.81 1.77
CA LEU A 60 12.67 0.45 1.11
C LEU A 60 11.63 0.83 0.06
N SER A 61 10.98 -0.14 -0.58
CA SER A 61 9.86 0.11 -1.50
C SER A 61 8.63 0.69 -0.81
N ILE A 62 8.46 0.47 0.49
CA ILE A 62 7.29 0.93 1.26
C ILE A 62 7.61 2.19 2.06
N VAL A 63 8.75 2.24 2.76
CA VAL A 63 9.04 3.31 3.75
C VAL A 63 9.44 4.64 3.10
N GLN A 64 9.97 4.61 1.87
CA GLN A 64 10.52 5.78 1.19
C GLN A 64 9.46 6.55 0.36
N MET A 65 8.24 6.67 0.88
CA MET A 65 7.19 7.42 0.19
C MET A 65 7.52 8.91 0.09
N PRO A 66 7.21 9.57 -1.03
CA PRO A 66 7.42 11.01 -1.19
C PRO A 66 6.49 11.81 -0.27
N PRO A 67 6.83 13.08 0.01
CA PRO A 67 5.96 14.00 0.74
C PRO A 67 4.56 14.09 0.12
N GLY A 68 3.54 14.10 0.97
CA GLY A 68 2.13 14.15 0.57
C GLY A 68 1.42 12.80 0.52
N MET A 69 2.16 11.69 0.61
CA MET A 69 1.63 10.34 0.37
C MET A 69 2.10 9.33 1.43
N PRO A 70 1.74 9.52 2.72
CA PRO A 70 2.35 8.76 3.80
C PRO A 70 1.88 7.31 3.86
N VAL A 71 2.80 6.40 4.22
CA VAL A 71 2.51 5.01 4.60
C VAL A 71 3.16 4.72 5.94
N ALA A 72 2.38 4.28 6.92
CA ALA A 72 2.90 3.82 8.21
C ALA A 72 3.53 2.43 8.03
N THR A 73 4.85 2.38 7.91
CA THR A 73 5.57 1.12 7.70
C THR A 73 5.90 0.45 9.02
N VAL A 74 5.63 -0.87 9.14
CA VAL A 74 5.87 -1.68 10.34
C VAL A 74 6.69 -2.92 10.06
#